data_AF-A0A117JJB5-F1
#
_entry.id   AF-A0A117JJB5-F1
#
_cell.length_a   1.000
_cell.length_b   1.000
_cell.length_c   1.000
_cell.angle_alpha   90.00
_cell.angle_beta   90.00
_cell.angle_gamma   90.00
#
_symmetry.space_group_name_H-M   'P 1'
#
loop_
_entity.id
_entity.type
_entity.pdbx_description
1 polymer ?
#
loop_
_entity_poly.entity_id
_entity_poly.type
_entity_poly.pdbx_seq_one_letter_code
_entity_poly.pdbx_strand_id
1 'polypeptide(L)'
;MRVLRFLWRGVLAFDRIGSRIPQLVQMWLVEFFFAIPLTFFIAKVIDIRGAFGVPGTGESMPGVFWGALVVSLVCGFFFFRSLVRPRVRQGSWTPMVRADVGDITVFGGNPAWRVEYEYLTSHPSYSLLLLLTAPVPAVMVLMTINHGDSTFYWRVAGVVGLIVLALMAVARLLSWYVFRFGRREVGDHAAAQGVPERRLAWEMAWKPLIMLIVMVYAIVGLPLAYMWWGQLRTIDKLPVVTVADGLDAVGQYRRVDGAVASDPVYWAPRGTGRGGNNFSGAGVRVGLPSGGEALLLAESLSVRDFVGVMKDVRDNEIHTQGRVIDHITETQREYYGFDESDFPDPPPGGRVLVLLSYP
;
A
#
# COMPACT_ATOMS: atom_id res chain seq x y z
N MET A 1 -6.07 -42.39 9.57
CA MET A 1 -5.90 -41.74 10.89
C MET A 1 -4.59 -40.95 11.09
N ARG A 2 -3.41 -41.42 10.66
CA ARG A 2 -2.14 -40.67 10.84
C ARG A 2 -2.06 -39.36 10.02
N VAL A 3 -2.57 -39.34 8.78
CA VAL A 3 -2.63 -38.14 7.93
C VAL A 3 -3.60 -37.10 8.49
N LEU A 4 -4.78 -37.54 8.97
CA LEU A 4 -5.71 -36.67 9.69
C LEU A 4 -5.11 -36.13 11.00
N ARG A 5 -4.41 -36.94 11.81
CA ARG A 5 -3.66 -36.44 12.98
C ARG A 5 -2.51 -35.50 12.62
N PHE A 6 -1.90 -35.61 11.45
CA PHE A 6 -0.84 -34.71 10.99
C PHE A 6 -1.42 -33.36 10.56
N LEU A 7 -2.48 -33.37 9.75
CA LEU A 7 -3.26 -32.18 9.39
C LEU A 7 -3.86 -31.51 10.64
N TRP A 8 -4.47 -32.29 11.54
CA TRP A 8 -5.00 -31.81 12.80
C TRP A 8 -3.92 -31.41 13.80
N ARG A 9 -2.71 -31.99 13.79
CA ARG A 9 -1.57 -31.46 14.57
C ARG A 9 -1.10 -30.11 14.03
N GLY A 10 -1.19 -29.88 12.72
CA GLY A 10 -0.98 -28.57 12.10
C GLY A 10 -2.03 -27.55 12.57
N VAL A 11 -3.31 -27.95 12.60
CA VAL A 11 -4.43 -27.12 13.09
C VAL A 11 -4.39 -26.92 14.62
N LEU A 12 -3.98 -27.92 15.40
CA LEU A 12 -3.80 -27.81 16.87
C LEU A 12 -2.51 -27.07 17.24
N ALA A 13 -1.49 -27.08 16.39
CA ALA A 13 -0.35 -26.18 16.50
C ALA A 13 -0.76 -24.74 16.17
N PHE A 14 -1.68 -24.57 15.21
CA PHE A 14 -2.37 -23.31 14.94
C PHE A 14 -3.19 -22.85 16.15
N ASP A 15 -3.77 -23.76 16.95
CA ASP A 15 -4.53 -23.41 18.15
C ASP A 15 -3.63 -22.83 19.27
N ARG A 16 -2.47 -23.46 19.51
CA ARG A 16 -1.48 -22.93 20.49
C ARG A 16 -0.89 -21.59 20.07
N ILE A 17 -0.60 -21.40 18.79
CA ILE A 17 0.02 -20.18 18.29
C ILE A 17 -1.03 -19.09 18.03
N GLY A 18 -2.20 -19.48 17.52
CA GLY A 18 -3.37 -18.66 17.27
C GLY A 18 -3.95 -18.04 18.53
N SER A 19 -3.85 -18.73 19.67
CA SER A 19 -4.24 -18.18 20.98
C SER A 19 -3.56 -16.83 21.31
N ARG A 20 -2.38 -16.56 20.73
CA ARG A 20 -1.60 -15.33 20.95
C ARG A 20 -1.86 -14.24 19.92
N ILE A 21 -2.54 -14.55 18.81
CA ILE A 21 -2.89 -13.56 17.78
C ILE A 21 -3.73 -12.40 18.34
N PRO A 22 -4.76 -12.62 19.19
CA PRO A 22 -5.54 -11.50 19.76
C PRO A 22 -4.68 -10.48 20.50
N GLN A 23 -3.67 -10.94 21.24
CA GLN A 23 -2.74 -10.06 21.96
C GLN A 23 -1.82 -9.28 21.01
N LEU A 24 -1.30 -9.93 19.97
CA LEU A 24 -0.51 -9.25 18.93
C LEU A 24 -1.34 -8.20 18.19
N VAL A 25 -2.60 -8.52 17.89
CA VAL A 25 -3.54 -7.58 17.26
C VAL A 25 -3.85 -6.41 18.18
N GLN A 26 -4.07 -6.65 19.48
CA GLN A 26 -4.30 -5.57 20.44
C GLN A 26 -3.08 -4.64 20.54
N MET A 27 -1.87 -5.20 20.60
CA MET A 27 -0.63 -4.41 20.60
C MET A 27 -0.50 -3.60 19.31
N TRP A 28 -0.72 -4.26 18.16
CA TRP A 28 -0.72 -3.60 16.85
C TRP A 28 -1.77 -2.49 16.76
N LEU A 29 -2.98 -2.64 17.30
CA LEU A 29 -4.00 -1.60 17.29
C LEU A 29 -3.57 -0.36 18.06
N VAL A 30 -2.97 -0.52 19.25
CA VAL A 30 -2.43 0.62 20.01
C VAL A 30 -1.35 1.34 19.20
N GLU A 31 -0.47 0.59 18.56
CA GLU A 31 0.59 1.14 17.71
C GLU A 31 0.04 1.82 16.45
N PHE A 32 -1.00 1.25 15.85
CA PHE A 32 -1.70 1.79 14.69
C PHE A 32 -2.38 3.12 15.03
N PHE A 33 -3.12 3.18 16.15
CA PHE A 33 -3.77 4.41 16.64
C PHE A 33 -2.78 5.44 17.17
N PHE A 34 -1.55 5.05 17.50
CA PHE A 34 -0.48 6.01 17.72
C PHE A 34 0.05 6.55 16.38
N ALA A 35 0.48 5.67 15.49
CA ALA A 35 1.24 6.02 14.29
C ALA A 35 0.40 6.73 13.22
N ILE A 36 -0.76 6.19 12.85
CA ILE A 36 -1.56 6.70 11.74
C ILE A 36 -2.15 8.08 12.02
N PRO A 37 -2.78 8.33 13.19
CA PRO A 37 -3.29 9.67 13.51
C PRO A 37 -2.17 10.71 13.63
N LEU A 38 -1.00 10.35 14.21
CA LEU A 38 0.17 11.23 14.26
C LEU A 38 0.64 11.61 12.86
N THR A 39 0.72 10.61 11.98
CA THR A 39 1.14 10.78 10.59
C THR A 39 0.28 11.79 9.87
N PHE A 40 -1.05 11.63 9.93
CA PHE A 40 -1.98 12.53 9.27
C PHE A 40 -1.98 13.94 9.87
N PHE A 41 -1.81 14.07 11.19
CA PHE A 41 -1.67 15.38 11.82
C PHE A 41 -0.43 16.12 11.31
N ILE A 42 0.74 15.49 11.36
CA ILE A 42 2.00 16.09 10.90
C ILE A 42 1.91 16.38 9.40
N ALA A 43 1.36 15.46 8.60
CA ALA A 43 1.18 15.66 7.17
C ALA A 43 0.28 16.85 6.85
N LYS A 44 -0.82 17.05 7.59
CA LYS A 44 -1.68 18.22 7.40
C LYS A 44 -0.98 19.52 7.80
N VAL A 45 -0.14 19.52 8.85
CA VAL A 45 0.68 20.68 9.20
C VAL A 45 1.62 21.05 8.04
N ILE A 46 2.27 20.05 7.44
CA ILE A 46 3.17 20.27 6.28
C ILE A 46 2.37 20.72 5.06
N ASP A 47 1.21 20.14 4.78
CA ASP A 47 0.34 20.52 3.66
C ASP A 47 -0.16 21.97 3.75
N ILE A 48 -0.50 22.44 4.96
CA ILE A 48 -0.91 23.82 5.22
C ILE A 48 0.25 24.80 4.98
N ARG A 49 1.47 24.43 5.39
CA ARG A 49 2.65 25.29 5.29
C ARG A 49 3.37 25.22 3.94
N GLY A 50 3.19 24.13 3.21
CA GLY A 50 3.96 23.80 2.01
C GLY A 50 5.30 23.15 2.35
N ALA A 51 5.78 22.33 1.43
CA ALA A 51 7.13 21.75 1.44
C ALA A 51 7.50 21.24 0.05
N PHE A 52 8.77 20.91 -0.16
CA PHE A 52 9.27 20.30 -1.41
C PHE A 52 8.92 21.09 -2.69
N GLY A 53 8.90 22.43 -2.60
CA GLY A 53 8.55 23.31 -3.72
C GLY A 53 7.04 23.49 -3.95
N VAL A 54 6.20 22.79 -3.19
CA VAL A 54 4.74 22.92 -3.27
C VAL A 54 4.26 23.98 -2.28
N PRO A 55 3.55 25.03 -2.73
CA PRO A 55 2.96 26.03 -1.84
C PRO A 55 1.98 25.42 -0.83
N GLY A 56 1.95 25.98 0.37
CA GLY A 56 0.99 25.59 1.40
C GLY A 56 -0.44 25.99 1.04
N THR A 57 -1.43 25.26 1.55
CA THR A 57 -2.84 25.65 1.37
C THR A 57 -3.21 26.91 2.15
N GLY A 58 -2.46 27.24 3.22
CA GLY A 58 -2.74 28.40 4.09
C GLY A 58 -4.00 28.25 4.95
N GLU A 59 -4.66 27.08 4.91
CA GLU A 59 -5.87 26.82 5.68
C GLU A 59 -5.61 26.71 7.18
N SER A 60 -6.63 26.99 8.00
CA SER A 60 -6.60 26.67 9.42
C SER A 60 -6.65 25.16 9.66
N MET A 61 -5.97 24.67 10.72
CA MET A 61 -6.00 23.26 11.08
C MET A 61 -7.43 22.77 11.41
N PRO A 62 -8.00 21.82 10.64
CA PRO A 62 -9.34 21.31 10.92
C PRO A 62 -9.42 20.55 12.25
N GLY A 63 -10.55 20.65 12.95
CA GLY A 63 -10.77 20.03 14.27
C GLY A 63 -10.55 18.51 14.31
N VAL A 64 -10.82 17.81 13.20
CA VAL A 64 -10.61 16.35 13.09
C VAL A 64 -9.15 15.97 13.30
N PHE A 65 -8.21 16.79 12.80
CA PHE A 65 -6.77 16.51 12.96
C PHE A 65 -6.32 16.75 14.41
N TRP A 66 -6.91 17.72 15.12
CA TRP A 66 -6.69 17.87 16.56
C TRP A 66 -7.21 16.66 17.35
N GLY A 67 -8.39 16.15 17.00
CA GLY A 67 -8.91 14.90 17.58
C GLY A 67 -8.00 13.71 17.31
N ALA A 68 -7.48 13.59 16.07
CA ALA A 68 -6.51 12.57 15.69
C ALA A 68 -5.22 12.66 16.52
N LEU A 69 -4.72 13.87 16.79
CA LEU A 69 -3.57 14.08 17.66
C LEU A 69 -3.85 13.60 19.10
N VAL A 70 -5.02 13.89 19.66
CA VAL A 70 -5.38 13.43 21.02
C VAL A 70 -5.38 11.90 21.10
N VAL A 71 -5.99 11.22 20.12
CA VAL A 71 -5.96 9.74 20.03
C VAL A 71 -4.53 9.24 19.97
N SER A 72 -3.70 9.86 19.12
CA SER A 72 -2.29 9.51 19.01
C SER A 72 -1.55 9.68 20.34
N LEU A 73 -1.75 10.78 21.05
CA LEU A 73 -1.08 11.03 22.34
C LEU A 73 -1.46 9.99 23.40
N VAL A 74 -2.74 9.61 23.48
CA VAL A 74 -3.21 8.57 24.42
C VAL A 74 -2.59 7.20 24.08
N CYS A 75 -2.64 6.78 22.83
CA CYS A 75 -2.06 5.52 22.39
C CYS A 75 -0.52 5.52 22.49
N GLY A 76 0.10 6.65 22.16
CA GLY A 76 1.53 6.91 22.28
C GLY A 76 2.00 6.79 23.73
N PHE A 77 1.24 7.32 24.69
CA PHE A 77 1.53 7.14 26.11
C PHE A 77 1.60 5.65 26.49
N PHE A 78 0.63 4.84 26.05
CA PHE A 78 0.65 3.40 26.31
C PHE A 78 1.83 2.70 25.63
N PHE A 79 2.15 3.08 24.39
CA PHE A 79 3.31 2.58 23.66
C PHE A 79 4.63 2.90 24.39
N PHE A 80 4.91 4.16 24.72
CA PHE A 80 6.14 4.52 25.42
C PHE A 80 6.20 3.94 26.83
N ARG A 81 5.07 3.89 27.55
CA ARG A 81 4.97 3.24 28.86
C ARG A 81 5.35 1.75 28.78
N SER A 82 4.91 1.03 27.75
CA SER A 82 5.24 -0.38 27.59
C SER A 82 6.72 -0.61 27.28
N LEU A 83 7.38 0.33 26.60
CA LEU A 83 8.84 0.29 26.36
C LEU A 83 9.65 0.52 27.64
N VAL A 84 9.25 1.50 28.46
CA VAL A 84 10.00 1.89 29.67
C VAL A 84 9.73 0.95 30.84
N ARG A 85 8.48 0.48 30.98
CA ARG A 85 8.05 -0.45 32.05
C ARG A 85 7.48 -1.73 31.44
N PRO A 86 8.33 -2.53 30.79
CA PRO A 86 7.89 -3.79 30.21
C PRO A 86 7.47 -4.76 31.31
N ARG A 87 6.53 -5.65 30.96
CA ARG A 87 5.99 -6.67 31.86
C ARG A 87 5.82 -7.98 31.12
N VAL A 88 6.13 -9.08 31.78
CA VAL A 88 5.55 -10.39 31.43
C VAL A 88 4.10 -10.39 31.88
N ARG A 89 3.19 -10.74 30.98
CA ARG A 89 1.75 -10.81 31.25
C ARG A 89 1.23 -12.19 30.89
N GLN A 90 0.33 -12.70 31.71
CA GLN A 90 -0.48 -13.86 31.39
C GLN A 90 -1.74 -13.39 30.67
N GLY A 91 -1.91 -13.86 29.45
CA GLY A 91 -3.12 -13.75 28.66
C GLY A 91 -3.89 -15.05 28.71
N SER A 92 -5.20 -14.96 28.48
CA SER A 92 -6.01 -16.14 28.25
C SER A 92 -6.98 -15.87 27.11
N TRP A 93 -7.18 -16.86 26.26
CA TRP A 93 -8.15 -16.83 25.19
C TRP A 93 -9.12 -18.00 25.33
N THR A 94 -10.41 -17.72 25.12
CA THR A 94 -11.47 -18.73 25.16
C THR A 94 -12.16 -18.72 23.80
N PRO A 95 -12.16 -19.84 23.05
CA PRO A 95 -12.83 -19.91 21.76
C PRO A 95 -14.33 -19.70 21.92
N MET A 96 -14.91 -18.92 21.02
CA MET A 96 -16.35 -18.78 20.88
C MET A 96 -16.90 -19.98 20.13
N VAL A 97 -17.81 -20.72 20.75
CA VAL A 97 -18.48 -21.86 20.15
C VAL A 97 -19.91 -21.46 19.79
N ARG A 98 -20.35 -21.88 18.61
CA ARG A 98 -21.71 -21.74 18.16
C ARG A 98 -22.52 -22.95 18.61
N ALA A 99 -23.67 -22.73 19.23
CA ALA A 99 -24.66 -23.76 19.48
C ALA A 99 -26.04 -23.26 19.05
N ASP A 100 -26.73 -24.03 18.22
CA ASP A 100 -28.11 -23.75 17.87
C ASP A 100 -29.02 -24.40 18.93
N VAL A 101 -29.83 -23.59 19.61
CA VAL A 101 -30.78 -24.03 20.64
C VAL A 101 -32.18 -23.66 20.18
N GLY A 102 -32.89 -24.62 19.60
CA GLY A 102 -34.14 -24.36 18.89
C GLY A 102 -33.90 -23.47 17.67
N ASP A 103 -34.67 -22.39 17.55
CA ASP A 103 -34.55 -21.43 16.44
C ASP A 103 -33.50 -20.32 16.67
N ILE A 104 -32.76 -20.38 17.78
CA ILE A 104 -31.81 -19.33 18.19
C ILE A 104 -30.38 -19.88 18.16
N THR A 105 -29.52 -19.22 17.38
CA THR A 105 -28.08 -19.43 17.42
C THR A 105 -27.47 -18.67 18.59
N VAL A 106 -26.92 -19.40 19.57
CA VAL A 106 -26.22 -18.83 20.72
C VAL A 106 -24.72 -18.97 20.51
N PHE A 107 -23.99 -17.87 20.74
CA PHE A 107 -22.54 -17.85 20.78
C PHE A 107 -22.09 -17.78 22.24
N GLY A 108 -21.31 -18.76 22.69
CA GLY A 108 -20.79 -18.82 24.04
C GLY A 108 -19.33 -19.22 24.06
N GLY A 109 -18.51 -18.59 24.90
CA GLY A 109 -17.14 -19.03 25.14
C GLY A 109 -17.14 -20.37 25.85
N ASN A 110 -16.38 -21.37 25.36
CA ASN A 110 -16.26 -22.66 26.04
C ASN A 110 -15.08 -22.64 27.03
N PRO A 111 -15.31 -22.53 28.36
CA PRO A 111 -14.23 -22.38 29.34
C PRO A 111 -13.31 -23.59 29.39
N ALA A 112 -13.79 -24.78 29.00
CA ALA A 112 -13.00 -26.01 28.96
C ALA A 112 -11.88 -25.95 27.90
N TRP A 113 -11.99 -25.04 26.93
CA TRP A 113 -11.00 -24.83 25.87
C TRP A 113 -10.22 -23.53 26.05
N ARG A 114 -10.23 -22.96 27.26
CA ARG A 114 -9.44 -21.77 27.59
C ARG A 114 -7.95 -22.10 27.47
N VAL A 115 -7.24 -21.31 26.67
CA VAL A 115 -5.78 -21.39 26.52
C VAL A 115 -5.15 -20.23 27.27
N GLU A 116 -4.24 -20.53 28.18
CA GLU A 116 -3.42 -19.54 28.89
C GLU A 116 -2.04 -19.46 28.24
N TYR A 117 -1.51 -18.25 28.14
CA TYR A 117 -0.21 -18.00 27.53
C TYR A 117 0.48 -16.79 28.13
N GLU A 118 1.80 -16.86 28.19
CA GLU A 118 2.62 -15.72 28.58
C GLU A 118 3.08 -14.95 27.35
N TYR A 119 3.10 -13.63 27.47
CA TYR A 119 3.62 -12.73 26.44
C TYR A 119 4.40 -11.58 27.08
N LEU A 120 5.30 -11.00 26.27
CA LEU A 120 6.06 -9.81 26.62
C LEU A 120 5.37 -8.58 26.06
N THR A 121 5.43 -7.45 26.74
CA THR A 121 4.80 -6.21 26.24
C THR A 121 5.72 -5.38 25.33
N SER A 122 7.02 -5.67 25.27
CA SER A 122 8.02 -4.77 24.64
C SER A 122 9.13 -5.49 23.85
N HIS A 123 8.99 -6.79 23.63
CA HIS A 123 10.06 -7.57 22.98
C HIS A 123 10.42 -6.98 21.60
N PRO A 124 11.71 -6.89 21.22
CA PRO A 124 12.14 -6.17 20.02
C PRO A 124 11.56 -6.77 18.73
N SER A 125 11.23 -8.05 18.73
CA SER A 125 10.59 -8.71 17.58
C SER A 125 9.29 -8.01 17.19
N TYR A 126 8.53 -7.45 18.13
CA TYR A 126 7.26 -6.75 17.86
C TYR A 126 7.44 -5.53 16.95
N SER A 127 8.66 -5.06 16.69
CA SER A 127 8.93 -4.12 15.59
C SER A 127 8.41 -4.64 14.24
N LEU A 128 8.36 -5.96 14.03
CA LEU A 128 7.76 -6.57 12.83
C LEU A 128 6.24 -6.38 12.75
N LEU A 129 5.53 -6.11 13.86
CA LEU A 129 4.10 -5.74 13.79
C LEU A 129 3.89 -4.46 12.99
N LEU A 130 4.90 -3.58 12.94
CA LEU A 130 4.85 -2.37 12.12
C LEU A 130 4.78 -2.69 10.63
N LEU A 131 5.20 -3.89 10.19
CA LEU A 131 5.00 -4.35 8.81
C LEU A 131 3.53 -4.56 8.48
N LEU A 132 2.64 -4.78 9.44
CA LEU A 132 1.20 -4.81 9.15
C LEU A 132 0.67 -3.42 8.79
N THR A 133 1.28 -2.36 9.35
CA THR A 133 0.89 -0.97 9.09
C THR A 133 1.64 -0.37 7.91
N ALA A 134 2.91 -0.74 7.70
CA ALA A 134 3.82 -0.14 6.72
C ALA A 134 3.29 -0.10 5.27
N PRO A 135 2.51 -1.07 4.77
CA PRO A 135 1.91 -0.99 3.44
C PRO A 135 1.03 0.25 3.24
N VAL A 136 0.35 0.74 4.28
CA VAL A 136 -0.55 1.91 4.17
C VAL A 136 0.23 3.16 3.73
N PRO A 137 1.23 3.66 4.49
CA PRO A 137 2.01 4.82 4.06
C PRO A 137 2.90 4.51 2.84
N ALA A 138 3.38 3.28 2.67
CA ALA A 138 4.16 2.91 1.49
C ALA A 138 3.36 3.07 0.19
N VAL A 139 2.11 2.58 0.15
CA VAL A 139 1.22 2.75 -0.99
C VAL A 139 0.87 4.21 -1.22
N MET A 140 0.69 5.02 -0.16
CA MET A 140 0.48 6.47 -0.32
C MET A 140 1.65 7.17 -1.00
N VAL A 141 2.90 6.79 -0.72
CA VAL A 141 4.05 7.33 -1.47
C VAL A 141 4.07 6.78 -2.89
N LEU A 142 4.06 5.46 -3.05
CA LEU A 142 4.23 4.80 -4.35
C LEU A 142 3.14 5.20 -5.35
N MET A 143 1.89 5.27 -4.91
CA MET A 143 0.78 5.65 -5.76
C MET A 143 0.75 7.14 -6.09
N THR A 144 1.58 8.00 -5.47
CA THR A 144 1.54 9.45 -5.73
C THR A 144 2.74 9.98 -6.51
N ILE A 145 3.73 9.15 -6.85
CA ILE A 145 4.99 9.58 -7.50
C ILE A 145 4.75 10.34 -8.81
N ASN A 146 3.73 9.97 -9.59
CA ASN A 146 3.45 10.54 -10.90
C ASN A 146 2.18 11.41 -10.97
N HIS A 147 1.50 11.69 -9.85
CA HIS A 147 0.20 12.40 -9.84
C HIS A 147 0.28 13.93 -9.70
N GLY A 148 1.44 14.53 -9.99
CA GLY A 148 1.68 15.95 -9.69
C GLY A 148 1.44 16.27 -8.20
N ASP A 149 1.17 17.53 -7.89
CA ASP A 149 1.05 18.03 -6.51
C ASP A 149 -0.39 18.10 -5.97
N SER A 150 -1.37 17.69 -6.77
CA SER A 150 -2.76 17.47 -6.34
C SER A 150 -2.84 16.40 -5.24
N THR A 151 -1.93 15.43 -5.28
CA THR A 151 -1.80 14.36 -4.28
C THR A 151 -0.70 14.62 -3.25
N PHE A 152 -0.17 15.84 -3.18
CA PHE A 152 0.94 16.19 -2.29
C PHE A 152 0.68 15.82 -0.82
N TYR A 153 -0.52 16.09 -0.30
CA TYR A 153 -0.90 15.71 1.06
C TYR A 153 -0.70 14.21 1.31
N TRP A 154 -1.15 13.36 0.37
CA TRP A 154 -1.00 11.90 0.47
C TRP A 154 0.46 11.46 0.38
N ARG A 155 1.24 12.07 -0.52
CA ARG A 155 2.69 11.80 -0.63
C ARG A 155 3.41 12.10 0.68
N VAL A 156 3.16 13.29 1.25
CA VAL A 156 3.74 13.71 2.52
C VAL A 156 3.26 12.81 3.67
N ALA A 157 1.97 12.47 3.73
CA ALA A 157 1.45 11.52 4.71
C ALA A 157 2.13 10.17 4.62
N GLY A 158 2.36 9.65 3.41
CA GLY A 158 3.12 8.43 3.20
C GLY A 158 4.56 8.53 3.73
N VAL A 159 5.29 9.60 3.36
CA VAL A 159 6.67 9.81 3.82
C VAL A 159 6.75 9.93 5.34
N VAL A 160 5.91 10.78 5.94
CA VAL A 160 5.84 10.96 7.39
C VAL A 160 5.48 9.64 8.07
N GLY A 161 4.55 8.87 7.53
CA GLY A 161 4.13 7.59 8.10
C GLY A 161 5.28 6.59 8.13
N LEU A 162 6.04 6.48 7.05
CA LEU A 162 7.24 5.63 7.01
C LEU A 162 8.28 6.08 8.03
N ILE A 163 8.49 7.39 8.20
CA ILE A 163 9.42 7.95 9.20
C ILE A 163 8.93 7.62 10.62
N VAL A 164 7.65 7.84 10.93
CA VAL A 164 7.07 7.53 12.25
C VAL A 164 7.23 6.05 12.58
N LEU A 165 6.91 5.15 11.64
CA LEU A 165 7.09 3.71 11.82
C LEU A 165 8.57 3.34 12.02
N ALA A 166 9.48 3.93 11.25
CA ALA A 166 10.92 3.71 11.42
C ALA A 166 11.40 4.17 12.81
N LEU A 167 10.97 5.34 13.27
CA LEU A 167 11.29 5.86 14.60
C LEU A 167 10.73 4.97 15.72
N MET A 168 9.54 4.39 15.55
CA MET A 168 8.97 3.43 16.50
C MET A 168 9.79 2.14 16.57
N ALA A 169 10.23 1.62 15.42
CA ALA A 169 11.12 0.46 15.37
C ALA A 169 12.45 0.75 16.08
N VAL A 170 13.05 1.91 15.79
CA VAL A 170 14.28 2.36 16.44
C VAL A 170 14.08 2.52 17.95
N ALA A 171 12.98 3.12 18.41
CA ALA A 171 12.67 3.27 19.83
C ALA A 171 12.58 1.92 20.56
N ARG A 172 11.99 0.89 19.92
CA ARG A 172 11.99 -0.48 20.44
C ARG A 172 13.41 -1.03 20.56
N LEU A 173 14.19 -0.96 19.49
CA LEU A 173 15.56 -1.47 19.49
C LEU A 173 16.43 -0.78 20.54
N LEU A 174 16.34 0.54 20.67
CA LEU A 174 17.05 1.32 21.69
C LEU A 174 16.62 0.92 23.10
N SER A 175 15.31 0.80 23.37
CA SER A 175 14.79 0.38 24.69
C SER A 175 15.35 -0.96 25.13
N TRP A 176 15.48 -1.91 24.19
CA TRP A 176 15.90 -3.27 24.49
C TRP A 176 17.42 -3.45 24.54
N TYR A 177 18.14 -2.96 23.53
CA TYR A 177 19.58 -3.22 23.39
C TYR A 177 20.46 -2.19 24.11
N VAL A 178 20.04 -0.91 24.10
CA VAL A 178 20.82 0.18 24.69
C VAL A 178 20.42 0.38 26.16
N PHE A 179 19.14 0.65 26.41
CA PHE A 179 18.65 0.93 27.77
C PHE A 179 18.39 -0.34 28.60
N ARG A 180 18.32 -1.52 27.94
CA ARG A 180 18.13 -2.83 28.57
C ARG A 180 16.86 -2.95 29.41
N PHE A 181 15.82 -2.19 29.07
CA PHE A 181 14.52 -2.28 29.72
C PHE A 181 13.92 -3.68 29.49
N GLY A 182 13.44 -4.33 30.56
CA GLY A 182 12.75 -5.63 30.50
C GLY A 182 13.63 -6.87 30.35
N ARG A 183 14.92 -6.71 30.07
CA ARG A 183 15.84 -7.85 29.93
C ARG A 183 16.00 -8.67 31.22
N ARG A 184 15.95 -8.00 32.38
CA ARG A 184 16.00 -8.67 33.69
C ARG A 184 14.77 -9.54 33.94
N GLU A 185 13.57 -9.04 33.67
CA GLU A 185 12.33 -9.81 33.87
C GLU A 185 12.28 -11.08 33.02
N VAL A 186 12.80 -11.04 31.78
CA VAL A 186 12.89 -12.25 30.93
C VAL A 186 13.89 -13.25 31.48
N GLY A 187 15.04 -12.78 31.97
CA GLY A 187 16.03 -13.63 32.62
C GLY A 187 15.46 -14.32 33.86
N ASP A 188 14.74 -13.58 34.70
CA ASP A 188 14.14 -14.09 35.94
C ASP A 188 13.04 -15.13 35.65
N HIS A 189 12.19 -14.91 34.64
CA HIS A 189 11.16 -15.89 34.22
C HIS A 189 11.75 -17.11 33.53
N ALA A 190 12.79 -16.93 32.70
CA ALA A 190 13.49 -18.03 32.06
C ALA A 190 14.16 -18.94 33.10
N ALA A 191 14.77 -18.35 34.13
CA ALA A 191 15.32 -19.07 35.27
C ALA A 191 14.24 -19.82 36.06
N ALA A 192 13.09 -19.18 36.32
CA ALA A 192 11.96 -19.81 37.02
C ALA A 192 11.37 -21.01 36.27
N GLN A 193 11.38 -20.99 34.93
CA GLN A 193 10.86 -22.10 34.10
C GLN A 193 11.93 -23.15 33.75
N GLY A 194 13.20 -22.93 34.11
CA GLY A 194 14.31 -23.83 33.76
C GLY A 194 14.57 -23.92 32.25
N VAL A 195 14.20 -22.90 31.48
CA VAL A 195 14.34 -22.86 30.01
C VAL A 195 15.38 -21.81 29.62
N PRO A 196 16.23 -22.04 28.60
CA PRO A 196 17.13 -21.01 28.09
C PRO A 196 16.37 -19.76 27.61
N GLU A 197 16.83 -18.57 28.00
CA GLU A 197 16.24 -17.26 27.64
C GLU A 197 15.92 -17.16 26.14
N ARG A 198 16.86 -17.60 25.30
CA ARG A 198 16.73 -17.57 23.83
C ARG A 198 15.59 -18.44 23.31
N ARG A 199 15.39 -19.63 23.90
CA ARG A 199 14.33 -20.56 23.52
C ARG A 199 12.97 -20.02 23.97
N LEU A 200 12.92 -19.44 25.17
CA LEU A 200 11.71 -18.80 25.70
C LEU A 200 11.31 -17.60 24.84
N ALA A 201 12.23 -16.69 24.52
CA ALA A 201 11.98 -15.54 23.65
C ALA A 201 11.54 -15.97 22.23
N TRP A 202 12.12 -17.04 21.69
CA TRP A 202 11.75 -17.59 20.40
C TRP A 202 10.30 -18.09 20.38
N GLU A 203 9.94 -18.95 21.32
CA GLU A 203 8.59 -19.52 21.40
C GLU A 203 7.55 -18.47 21.81
N MET A 204 7.88 -17.51 22.69
CA MET A 204 6.96 -16.46 23.16
C MET A 204 6.70 -15.37 22.13
N ALA A 205 7.75 -14.83 21.51
CA ALA A 205 7.65 -13.59 20.75
C ALA A 205 7.91 -13.76 19.24
N TRP A 206 8.93 -14.51 18.84
CA TRP A 206 9.32 -14.61 17.42
C TRP A 206 8.41 -15.50 16.61
N LYS A 207 8.19 -16.74 17.05
CA LYS A 207 7.43 -17.75 16.32
C LYS A 207 5.98 -17.32 15.99
N PRO A 208 5.15 -16.85 16.96
CA PRO A 208 3.80 -16.39 16.64
C PRO A 208 3.80 -15.18 15.70
N LEU A 209 4.78 -14.30 15.86
CA LEU A 209 4.87 -13.07 15.07
C LEU A 209 5.28 -13.34 13.62
N ILE A 210 6.33 -14.13 13.38
CA ILE A 210 6.75 -14.50 12.02
C ILE A 210 5.61 -15.20 11.31
N MET A 211 4.93 -16.13 11.99
CA MET A 211 3.77 -16.83 11.42
C MET A 211 2.65 -15.85 11.04
N LEU A 212 2.32 -14.89 11.91
CA LEU A 212 1.33 -13.85 11.63
C LEU A 212 1.71 -13.02 10.40
N ILE A 213 2.94 -12.52 10.33
CA ILE A 213 3.42 -11.71 9.20
C ILE A 213 3.39 -12.52 7.90
N VAL A 214 3.98 -13.72 7.89
CA VAL A 214 4.00 -14.58 6.70
C VAL A 214 2.58 -14.91 6.24
N MET A 215 1.69 -15.24 7.17
CA MET A 215 0.30 -15.55 6.83
C MET A 215 -0.42 -14.35 6.21
N VAL A 216 -0.36 -13.17 6.84
CA VAL A 216 -1.02 -11.96 6.33
C VAL A 216 -0.49 -11.61 4.94
N TYR A 217 0.82 -11.60 4.76
CA TYR A 217 1.43 -11.27 3.48
C TYR A 217 1.22 -12.34 2.41
N ALA A 218 1.17 -13.64 2.77
CA ALA A 218 0.88 -14.69 1.80
C ALA A 218 -0.57 -14.65 1.33
N ILE A 219 -1.53 -14.45 2.25
CA ILE A 219 -2.97 -14.39 1.93
C ILE A 219 -3.29 -13.22 0.99
N VAL A 220 -2.63 -12.07 1.18
CA VAL A 220 -2.88 -10.89 0.35
C VAL A 220 -1.96 -10.84 -0.88
N GLY A 221 -0.67 -11.13 -0.68
CA GLY A 221 0.36 -10.99 -1.71
C GLY A 221 0.27 -12.04 -2.82
N LEU A 222 -0.04 -13.30 -2.50
CA LEU A 222 -0.12 -14.35 -3.53
C LEU A 222 -1.26 -14.12 -4.55
N PRO A 223 -2.50 -13.82 -4.13
CA PRO A 223 -3.57 -13.50 -5.09
C PRO A 223 -3.25 -12.25 -5.92
N LEU A 224 -2.75 -11.18 -5.30
CA LEU A 224 -2.38 -9.96 -6.02
C LEU A 224 -1.27 -10.21 -7.06
N ALA A 225 -0.24 -10.96 -6.69
CA ALA A 225 0.83 -11.34 -7.61
C ALA A 225 0.31 -12.19 -8.77
N TYR A 226 -0.61 -13.12 -8.50
CA TYR A 226 -1.23 -13.94 -9.55
C TYR A 226 -2.09 -13.11 -10.50
N MET A 227 -2.91 -12.19 -9.97
CA MET A 227 -3.71 -11.26 -10.79
C MET A 227 -2.82 -10.37 -11.66
N TRP A 228 -1.78 -9.78 -11.08
CA TRP A 228 -0.80 -8.95 -11.78
C TRP A 228 -0.10 -9.73 -12.90
N TRP A 229 0.35 -10.95 -12.61
CA TRP A 229 0.96 -11.84 -13.60
C TRP A 229 0.00 -12.20 -14.73
N GLY A 230 -1.28 -12.44 -14.42
CA GLY A 230 -2.32 -12.66 -15.41
C GLY A 230 -2.50 -11.45 -16.33
N GLN A 231 -2.54 -10.25 -15.77
CA GLN A 231 -2.67 -9.00 -16.52
C GLN A 231 -1.49 -8.79 -17.48
N LEU A 232 -0.24 -8.97 -17.02
CA LEU A 232 0.94 -8.86 -17.88
C LEU A 232 0.87 -9.83 -19.07
N ARG A 233 0.51 -11.10 -18.83
CA ARG A 233 0.34 -12.08 -19.90
C ARG A 233 -0.76 -11.73 -20.89
N THR A 234 -1.83 -11.08 -20.43
CA THR A 234 -2.91 -10.61 -21.30
C THR A 234 -2.39 -9.49 -22.20
N ILE A 235 -1.67 -8.52 -21.64
CA ILE A 235 -1.07 -7.41 -22.38
C ILE A 235 -0.05 -7.92 -23.42
N ASP A 236 0.82 -8.85 -23.04
CA ASP A 236 1.84 -9.41 -23.94
C ASP A 236 1.24 -10.08 -25.18
N LYS A 237 0.03 -10.62 -25.08
CA LYS A 237 -0.70 -11.30 -26.16
C LYS A 237 -1.49 -10.35 -27.06
N LEU A 238 -1.64 -9.08 -26.68
CA LEU A 238 -2.33 -8.12 -27.52
C LEU A 238 -1.52 -7.87 -28.81
N PRO A 239 -2.18 -7.75 -29.96
CA PRO A 239 -1.48 -7.35 -31.18
C PRO A 239 -0.98 -5.91 -31.08
N VAL A 240 0.16 -5.64 -31.72
CA VAL A 240 0.71 -4.28 -31.85
C VAL A 240 -0.18 -3.47 -32.78
N VAL A 241 -0.43 -2.21 -32.41
CA VAL A 241 -1.30 -1.30 -33.14
C VAL A 241 -0.72 -0.95 -34.51
N THR A 242 -1.61 -0.80 -35.48
CA THR A 242 -1.32 -0.34 -36.83
C THR A 242 -2.30 0.78 -37.20
N VAL A 243 -2.01 1.57 -38.23
CA VAL A 243 -2.92 2.63 -38.67
C VAL A 243 -4.28 2.08 -39.13
N ALA A 244 -4.31 0.87 -39.71
CA ALA A 244 -5.54 0.20 -40.12
C ALA A 244 -6.50 -0.10 -38.96
N ASP A 245 -5.97 -0.29 -37.74
CA ASP A 245 -6.77 -0.57 -36.55
C ASP A 245 -7.72 0.60 -36.19
N GLY A 246 -7.42 1.82 -36.65
CA GLY A 246 -8.31 2.98 -36.49
C GLY A 246 -9.68 2.83 -37.16
N LEU A 247 -9.81 1.88 -38.11
CA LEU A 247 -11.08 1.51 -38.74
C LEU A 247 -11.56 0.13 -38.28
N ASP A 248 -10.66 -0.85 -38.24
CA ASP A 248 -11.02 -2.26 -38.10
C ASP A 248 -11.08 -2.75 -36.64
N ALA A 249 -10.52 -2.00 -35.70
CA ALA A 249 -10.33 -2.44 -34.31
C ALA A 249 -10.67 -1.38 -33.26
N VAL A 250 -11.51 -0.40 -33.59
CA VAL A 250 -12.01 0.60 -32.66
C VAL A 250 -12.63 -0.07 -31.41
N GLY A 251 -12.24 0.42 -30.23
CA GLY A 251 -12.68 -0.10 -28.94
C GLY A 251 -11.89 -1.32 -28.45
N GLN A 252 -11.01 -1.90 -29.26
CA GLN A 252 -10.14 -3.01 -28.86
C GLN A 252 -8.84 -2.51 -28.22
N TYR A 253 -8.27 -3.33 -27.34
CA TYR A 253 -6.97 -3.08 -26.75
C TYR A 253 -5.85 -3.55 -27.67
N ARG A 254 -4.83 -2.71 -27.83
CA ARG A 254 -3.64 -2.96 -28.65
C ARG A 254 -2.40 -2.54 -27.88
N ARG A 255 -1.28 -3.18 -28.20
CA ARG A 255 0.04 -2.72 -27.76
C ARG A 255 0.50 -1.56 -28.62
N VAL A 256 1.19 -0.61 -28.02
CA VAL A 256 1.84 0.51 -28.71
C VAL A 256 3.33 0.34 -28.48
N ASP A 257 4.02 -0.12 -29.53
CA ASP A 257 5.45 -0.31 -29.56
C ASP A 257 6.01 0.52 -30.72
N GLY A 258 6.99 1.40 -30.45
CA GLY A 258 7.55 2.24 -31.50
C GLY A 258 8.46 3.35 -31.00
N ALA A 259 8.96 4.16 -31.92
CA ALA A 259 9.84 5.28 -31.60
C ALA A 259 9.02 6.51 -31.19
N VAL A 260 9.37 7.16 -30.07
CA VAL A 260 8.77 8.42 -29.68
C VAL A 260 9.11 9.49 -30.71
N ALA A 261 8.09 10.03 -31.37
CA ALA A 261 8.23 10.92 -32.52
C ALA A 261 8.01 12.41 -32.19
N SER A 262 7.62 12.73 -30.95
CA SER A 262 7.44 14.11 -30.47
C SER A 262 7.72 14.22 -28.98
N ASP A 263 7.92 15.44 -28.50
CA ASP A 263 7.80 15.74 -27.08
C ASP A 263 6.36 15.49 -26.61
N PRO A 264 6.16 15.11 -25.34
CA PRO A 264 4.83 14.94 -24.77
C PRO A 264 4.14 16.29 -24.56
N VAL A 265 2.87 16.36 -24.93
CA VAL A 265 1.97 17.48 -24.67
C VAL A 265 1.18 17.18 -23.41
N TYR A 266 1.05 18.16 -22.51
CA TYR A 266 0.27 18.05 -21.28
C TYR A 266 -0.78 19.15 -21.21
N TRP A 267 -2.02 18.76 -20.98
CA TRP A 267 -3.15 19.66 -20.92
C TRP A 267 -3.68 19.82 -19.50
N ALA A 268 -4.04 21.05 -19.17
CA ALA A 268 -4.68 21.41 -17.91
C ALA A 268 -5.72 22.51 -18.15
N PRO A 269 -6.88 22.19 -18.77
CA PRO A 269 -7.88 23.19 -19.17
C PRO A 269 -8.43 24.01 -18.00
N ARG A 270 -8.34 23.48 -16.76
CA ARG A 270 -8.75 24.16 -15.52
C ARG A 270 -7.57 24.64 -14.67
N GLY A 271 -6.38 24.74 -15.28
CA GLY A 271 -5.14 25.12 -14.62
C GLY A 271 -4.43 23.97 -13.93
N THR A 272 -3.16 24.19 -13.60
CA THR A 272 -2.22 23.16 -13.12
C THR A 272 -2.15 23.05 -11.59
N GLY A 273 -3.03 23.76 -10.88
CA GLY A 273 -3.09 23.79 -9.41
C GLY A 273 -1.84 24.40 -8.76
N ARG A 274 -1.77 24.30 -7.42
CA ARG A 274 -0.73 24.98 -6.61
C ARG A 274 0.72 24.64 -6.98
N GLY A 275 0.97 23.44 -7.47
CA GLY A 275 2.32 22.96 -7.81
C GLY A 275 2.69 23.10 -9.27
N GLY A 276 1.79 23.64 -10.11
CA GLY A 276 2.09 23.89 -11.52
C GLY A 276 2.18 22.65 -12.41
N ASN A 277 1.85 21.46 -11.89
CA ASN A 277 2.11 20.17 -12.55
C ASN A 277 0.91 19.19 -12.53
N ASN A 278 -0.30 19.68 -12.28
CA ASN A 278 -1.50 18.85 -12.33
C ASN A 278 -2.14 18.92 -13.70
N PHE A 279 -1.96 17.86 -14.48
CA PHE A 279 -2.49 17.75 -15.83
C PHE A 279 -3.73 16.86 -15.85
N SER A 280 -4.72 17.24 -16.64
CA SER A 280 -5.98 16.51 -16.85
C SER A 280 -5.93 15.65 -18.11
N GLY A 281 -5.01 15.93 -19.03
CA GLY A 281 -4.75 15.13 -20.20
C GLY A 281 -3.26 15.13 -20.55
N ALA A 282 -2.82 14.11 -21.27
CA ALA A 282 -1.49 14.07 -21.87
C ALA A 282 -1.52 13.34 -23.22
N GLY A 283 -0.58 13.65 -24.10
CA GLY A 283 -0.46 13.02 -25.41
C GLY A 283 0.97 12.99 -25.94
N VAL A 284 1.30 11.98 -26.73
CA VAL A 284 2.59 11.89 -27.45
C VAL A 284 2.41 11.14 -28.77
N ARG A 285 3.23 11.50 -29.76
CA ARG A 285 3.29 10.77 -31.03
C ARG A 285 4.29 9.62 -30.95
N VAL A 286 3.89 8.48 -31.49
CA VAL A 286 4.72 7.27 -31.57
C VAL A 286 4.76 6.81 -33.02
N GLY A 287 5.94 6.77 -33.62
CA GLY A 287 6.16 6.20 -34.95
C GLY A 287 6.06 4.67 -34.90
N LEU A 288 5.17 4.10 -35.72
CA LEU A 288 4.87 2.67 -35.70
C LEU A 288 5.83 1.88 -36.61
N PRO A 289 6.26 0.67 -36.19
CA PRO A 289 7.09 -0.21 -37.02
C PRO A 289 6.43 -0.62 -38.35
N SER A 290 5.10 -0.67 -38.36
CA SER A 290 4.29 -0.98 -39.55
C SER A 290 4.15 0.20 -40.53
N GLY A 291 4.67 1.37 -40.17
CA GLY A 291 4.50 2.62 -40.91
C GLY A 291 3.34 3.47 -40.37
N GLY A 292 3.44 4.79 -40.56
CA GLY A 292 2.52 5.76 -39.95
C GLY A 292 2.82 6.01 -38.48
N GLU A 293 1.82 6.47 -37.74
CA GLU A 293 1.98 6.82 -36.31
C GLU A 293 0.75 6.49 -35.46
N ALA A 294 0.99 6.33 -34.16
CA ALA A 294 -0.04 6.34 -33.14
C ALA A 294 0.04 7.65 -32.35
N LEU A 295 -1.10 8.30 -32.15
CA LEU A 295 -1.25 9.36 -31.15
C LEU A 295 -1.73 8.71 -29.85
N LEU A 296 -0.80 8.52 -28.92
CA LEU A 296 -1.07 7.96 -27.61
C LEU A 296 -1.58 9.08 -26.69
N LEU A 297 -2.80 8.92 -26.20
CA LEU A 297 -3.52 9.90 -25.37
C LEU A 297 -3.78 9.31 -23.99
N ALA A 298 -3.75 10.12 -22.94
CA ALA A 298 -4.04 9.70 -21.58
C ALA A 298 -5.01 10.67 -20.90
N GLU A 299 -6.13 10.16 -20.43
CA GLU A 299 -7.14 10.92 -19.69
C GLU A 299 -6.81 10.92 -18.20
N SER A 300 -7.08 12.03 -17.51
CA SER A 300 -7.11 12.20 -16.05
C SER A 300 -6.34 11.13 -15.24
N LEU A 301 -6.99 10.00 -14.89
CA LEU A 301 -6.41 8.96 -14.05
C LEU A 301 -5.22 8.23 -14.70
N SER A 302 -5.20 8.12 -16.02
CA SER A 302 -4.13 7.53 -16.83
C SER A 302 -2.95 8.48 -17.05
N VAL A 303 -3.07 9.79 -16.77
CA VAL A 303 -1.95 10.75 -16.96
C VAL A 303 -0.74 10.34 -16.13
N ARG A 304 -0.95 9.82 -14.92
CA ARG A 304 0.15 9.31 -14.08
C ARG A 304 0.87 8.12 -14.72
N ASP A 305 0.12 7.28 -15.42
CA ASP A 305 0.60 6.04 -16.02
C ASP A 305 1.37 6.45 -17.28
N PHE A 306 0.87 7.43 -18.03
CA PHE A 306 1.57 8.09 -19.13
C PHE A 306 2.91 8.69 -18.67
N VAL A 307 2.93 9.46 -17.59
CA VAL A 307 4.18 10.01 -17.01
C VAL A 307 5.13 8.89 -16.61
N GLY A 308 4.61 7.77 -16.10
CA GLY A 308 5.40 6.57 -15.81
C GLY A 308 6.02 6.00 -17.07
N VAL A 309 5.21 5.72 -18.09
CA VAL A 309 5.64 5.20 -19.39
C VAL A 309 6.71 6.11 -20.01
N MET A 310 6.52 7.43 -20.00
CA MET A 310 7.49 8.38 -20.54
C MET A 310 8.82 8.41 -19.78
N LYS A 311 8.83 8.11 -18.47
CA LYS A 311 10.07 7.95 -17.68
C LYS A 311 10.80 6.65 -17.97
N ASP A 312 10.06 5.64 -18.42
CA ASP A 312 10.56 4.31 -18.75
C ASP A 312 11.03 4.19 -20.21
N VAL A 313 10.81 5.21 -21.06
CA VAL A 313 11.37 5.29 -22.41
C VAL A 313 12.89 5.18 -22.35
N ARG A 314 13.43 4.23 -23.12
CA ARG A 314 14.87 3.98 -23.32
C ARG A 314 15.11 3.90 -24.81
N ASP A 315 16.26 4.41 -25.26
CA ASP A 315 16.64 4.39 -26.68
C ASP A 315 15.60 4.99 -27.63
N ASN A 316 14.82 5.96 -27.14
CA ASN A 316 13.66 6.57 -27.81
C ASN A 316 12.53 5.60 -28.17
N GLU A 317 12.50 4.39 -27.60
CA GLU A 317 11.41 3.44 -27.80
C GLU A 317 10.44 3.43 -26.61
N ILE A 318 9.16 3.35 -26.92
CA ILE A 318 8.07 3.23 -25.97
C ILE A 318 7.43 1.84 -26.10
N HIS A 319 7.13 1.23 -24.96
CA HIS A 319 6.42 -0.04 -24.87
C HIS A 319 5.24 0.11 -23.93
N THR A 320 4.03 0.13 -24.49
CA THR A 320 2.82 0.34 -23.70
C THR A 320 1.60 -0.27 -24.38
N GLN A 321 0.41 0.03 -23.88
CA GLN A 321 -0.85 -0.49 -24.39
C GLN A 321 -1.96 0.53 -24.20
N GLY A 322 -2.99 0.43 -25.04
CA GLY A 322 -4.18 1.24 -24.89
C GLY A 322 -5.32 0.75 -25.75
N ARG A 323 -6.46 1.39 -25.58
CA ARG A 323 -7.66 1.13 -26.37
C ARG A 323 -7.68 2.02 -27.61
N VAL A 324 -7.85 1.43 -28.78
CA VAL A 324 -8.01 2.20 -30.03
C VAL A 324 -9.31 2.98 -29.97
N ILE A 325 -9.27 4.26 -30.34
CA ILE A 325 -10.45 5.12 -30.44
C ILE A 325 -10.55 5.67 -31.87
N ASP A 326 -11.76 5.99 -32.29
CA ASP A 326 -12.07 6.52 -33.61
C ASP A 326 -11.92 8.04 -33.69
N HIS A 327 -12.31 8.76 -32.65
CA HIS A 327 -12.18 10.22 -32.58
C HIS A 327 -12.08 10.72 -31.14
N ILE A 328 -11.59 11.96 -30.98
CA ILE A 328 -11.64 12.69 -29.72
C ILE A 328 -13.05 13.26 -29.52
N THR A 329 -13.72 12.80 -28.47
CA THR A 329 -15.07 13.23 -28.09
C THR A 329 -15.08 14.63 -27.50
N GLU A 330 -16.24 15.28 -27.54
CA GLU A 330 -16.41 16.62 -26.94
C GLU A 330 -16.10 16.64 -25.44
N THR A 331 -16.48 15.58 -24.71
CA THR A 331 -16.16 15.43 -23.29
C THR A 331 -14.65 15.38 -23.04
N GLN A 332 -13.89 14.70 -23.91
CA GLN A 332 -12.43 14.64 -23.76
C GLN A 332 -11.78 16.00 -24.01
N ARG A 333 -12.32 16.80 -24.94
CA ARG A 333 -11.87 18.18 -25.15
C ARG A 333 -12.19 19.06 -23.94
N GLU A 334 -13.44 19.02 -23.46
CA GLU A 334 -13.89 19.86 -22.36
C GLU A 334 -13.17 19.56 -21.04
N TYR A 335 -13.02 18.28 -20.68
CA TYR A 335 -12.51 17.88 -19.36
C TYR A 335 -11.01 17.59 -19.32
N TYR A 336 -10.44 17.09 -20.42
CA TYR A 336 -9.03 16.72 -20.48
C TYR A 336 -8.20 17.67 -21.35
N GLY A 337 -8.84 18.52 -22.14
CA GLY A 337 -8.17 19.52 -22.98
C GLY A 337 -7.53 18.92 -24.24
N PHE A 338 -7.92 17.70 -24.63
CA PHE A 338 -7.37 17.06 -25.81
C PHE A 338 -7.57 17.92 -27.06
N ASP A 339 -6.48 18.23 -27.74
CA ASP A 339 -6.50 18.94 -29.01
C ASP A 339 -5.49 18.29 -29.97
N GLU A 340 -5.97 17.79 -31.10
CA GLU A 340 -5.08 17.19 -32.11
C GLU A 340 -4.23 18.23 -32.82
N SER A 341 -4.64 19.49 -32.83
CA SER A 341 -3.91 20.59 -33.49
C SER A 341 -2.64 20.99 -32.74
N ASP A 342 -2.49 20.55 -31.48
CA ASP A 342 -1.22 20.65 -30.75
C ASP A 342 -0.15 19.68 -31.29
N PHE A 343 -0.52 18.81 -32.23
CA PHE A 343 0.38 17.95 -32.97
C PHE A 343 0.39 18.33 -34.46
N PRO A 344 1.53 18.13 -35.16
CA PRO A 344 1.60 18.31 -36.62
C PRO A 344 0.58 17.44 -37.35
N ASP A 345 0.28 17.74 -38.61
CA ASP A 345 -0.64 16.93 -39.41
C ASP A 345 -0.17 15.46 -39.52
N PRO A 346 -1.10 14.50 -39.64
CA PRO A 346 -0.76 13.09 -39.83
C PRO A 346 0.18 12.87 -41.03
N PRO A 347 1.19 11.99 -40.90
CA PRO A 347 2.06 11.64 -42.02
C PRO A 347 1.26 10.92 -43.12
N PRO A 348 1.81 10.77 -44.35
CA PRO A 348 1.13 10.07 -45.45
C PRO A 348 0.71 8.63 -45.11
N GLY A 349 1.40 7.98 -44.16
CA GLY A 349 1.05 6.65 -43.66
C GLY A 349 -0.16 6.62 -42.70
N GLY A 350 -0.72 7.78 -42.36
CA GLY A 350 -1.86 7.96 -41.46
C GLY A 350 -1.50 7.94 -39.97
N ARG A 351 -2.53 8.20 -39.15
CA ARG A 351 -2.47 8.26 -37.69
C ARG A 351 -3.62 7.45 -37.09
N VAL A 352 -3.32 6.63 -36.08
CA VAL A 352 -4.32 5.97 -35.24
C VAL A 352 -4.35 6.61 -33.86
N LEU A 353 -5.54 6.79 -33.29
CA LEU A 353 -5.70 7.32 -31.94
C LEU A 353 -5.76 6.16 -30.94
N VAL A 354 -4.95 6.23 -29.88
CA VAL A 354 -4.90 5.19 -28.84
C VAL A 354 -5.01 5.84 -27.47
N LEU A 355 -6.00 5.41 -26.69
CA LEU A 355 -6.20 5.85 -25.32
C LEU A 355 -5.48 4.92 -24.34
N LEU A 356 -4.53 5.44 -23.57
CA LEU A 356 -3.79 4.70 -22.55
C LEU A 356 -4.75 4.19 -21.46
N SER A 357 -4.92 2.88 -21.43
CA SER A 357 -5.76 2.18 -20.48
C SER A 357 -5.39 0.69 -20.40
N TYR A 358 -5.94 -0.01 -19.41
CA TYR A 358 -5.68 -1.44 -19.18
C TYR A 358 -6.88 -2.30 -19.61
N PRO A 359 -6.64 -3.49 -20.20
CA PRO A 359 -7.69 -4.40 -20.68
C PRO A 359 -8.51 -5.05 -19.57
#